data_AF-A0A0R2L6E2-F1
#
_entry.id   AF-A0A0R2L6E2-F1
#
_cell.length_a   1.000
_cell.length_b   1.000
_cell.length_c   1.000
_cell.angle_alpha   90.00
_cell.angle_beta   90.00
_cell.angle_gamma   90.00
#
_symmetry.space_group_name_H-M   'P 1'
#
loop_
_entity.id
_entity.type
_entity.pdbx_description
1 polymer ?
#
loop_
_entity_poly.entity_id
_entity_poly.type
_entity_poly.pdbx_seq_one_letter_code
_entity_poly.pdbx_strand_id
1 'polypeptide(L)'
;MITEKDITTAINEHRQEFLEDLAKIIEVQSVRGNAEPQVPFGNGPRQALDVVVDIAKGYGFKTGIVNDAVAYAQWGEDDQHYIGVVGHLDVVAAYWSRWASRCCCCGRWMDR
;
A
#
# COMPACT_ATOMS: atom_id res chain seq x y z
N MET A 1 15.64 26.94 -3.07
CA MET A 1 14.58 26.58 -2.10
C MET A 1 13.43 26.00 -2.90
N ILE A 2 12.89 24.86 -2.49
CA ILE A 2 11.67 24.30 -3.10
C ILE A 2 10.49 25.18 -2.69
N THR A 3 9.64 25.53 -3.64
CA THR A 3 8.43 26.34 -3.43
C THR A 3 7.17 25.47 -3.48
N GLU A 4 6.04 26.00 -3.00
CA GLU A 4 4.73 25.34 -3.11
C GLU A 4 4.36 25.01 -4.57
N LYS A 5 4.74 25.90 -5.50
CA LYS A 5 4.53 25.69 -6.93
C LYS A 5 5.31 24.50 -7.45
N ASP A 6 6.56 24.34 -7.00
CA ASP A 6 7.42 23.21 -7.42
C ASP A 6 6.82 21.87 -6.97
N ILE A 7 6.30 21.81 -5.73
CA ILE A 7 5.61 20.62 -5.20
C ILE A 7 4.36 20.32 -6.01
N THR A 8 3.55 21.33 -6.31
CA THR A 8 2.31 21.18 -7.09
C THR A 8 2.62 20.68 -8.50
N THR A 9 3.67 21.20 -9.13
CA THR A 9 4.12 20.72 -10.45
C THR A 9 4.53 19.25 -10.39
N ALA A 10 5.37 18.87 -9.42
CA ALA A 10 5.79 17.48 -9.26
C ALA A 10 4.60 16.52 -9.05
N ILE A 11 3.63 16.90 -8.21
CA ILE A 11 2.40 16.09 -8.00
C ILE A 11 1.64 15.88 -9.31
N ASN A 12 1.53 16.92 -10.14
CA ASN A 12 0.80 16.83 -11.41
C ASN A 12 1.55 15.99 -12.45
N GLU A 13 2.87 16.12 -12.52
CA GLU A 13 3.73 15.34 -13.43
C GLU A 13 3.70 13.85 -13.10
N HIS A 14 3.65 13.49 -11.82
CA HIS A 14 3.63 12.11 -11.34
C HIS A 14 2.22 11.57 -11.05
N ARG A 15 1.16 12.31 -11.40
CA ARG A 15 -0.23 11.92 -11.08
C ARG A 15 -0.60 10.55 -11.62
N GLN A 16 -0.19 10.26 -12.86
CA GLN A 16 -0.56 9.00 -13.52
C GLN A 16 0.14 7.80 -12.86
N GLU A 17 1.43 7.93 -12.57
CA GLU A 17 2.22 6.94 -11.84
C GLU A 17 1.63 6.66 -10.45
N PHE A 18 1.28 7.71 -9.71
CA PHE A 18 0.60 7.58 -8.42
C PHE A 18 -0.71 6.79 -8.52
N LEU A 19 -1.54 7.08 -9.54
CA LEU A 19 -2.82 6.40 -9.74
C LEU A 19 -2.64 4.92 -10.11
N GLU A 20 -1.59 4.59 -10.88
CA GLU A 20 -1.26 3.21 -11.25
C GLU A 20 -0.80 2.40 -10.03
N ASP A 21 0.06 2.97 -9.20
CA ASP A 21 0.49 2.32 -7.96
C ASP A 21 -0.64 2.19 -6.94
N LEU A 22 -1.47 3.22 -6.81
CA LEU A 22 -2.67 3.16 -5.99
C LEU A 22 -3.62 2.05 -6.47
N ALA A 23 -3.79 1.89 -7.79
CA ALA A 23 -4.61 0.83 -8.35
C ALA A 23 -4.05 -0.56 -8.01
N LYS A 24 -2.72 -0.77 -8.11
CA LYS A 24 -2.07 -2.04 -7.71
C LYS A 24 -2.35 -2.39 -6.24
N ILE A 25 -2.32 -1.40 -5.36
CA ILE A 25 -2.61 -1.60 -3.93
C ILE A 25 -4.09 -1.92 -3.71
N ILE A 26 -5.00 -1.15 -4.32
CA ILE A 26 -6.46 -1.33 -4.21
C ILE A 26 -6.93 -2.68 -4.76
N GLU A 27 -6.24 -3.23 -5.77
CA GLU A 27 -6.54 -4.56 -6.32
C GLU A 27 -6.36 -5.70 -5.30
N VAL A 28 -5.64 -5.49 -4.20
CA VAL A 28 -5.39 -6.49 -3.17
C VAL A 28 -6.53 -6.53 -2.15
N GLN A 29 -7.05 -7.73 -1.89
CA GLN A 29 -8.02 -7.97 -0.81
C GLN A 29 -7.36 -7.98 0.55
N SER A 30 -6.94 -6.83 1.05
CA SER A 30 -6.38 -6.69 2.39
C SER A 30 -7.43 -6.75 3.51
N VAL A 31 -8.47 -7.57 3.34
CA VAL A 31 -9.43 -7.89 4.41
C VAL A 31 -8.79 -8.95 5.31
N ARG A 32 -8.95 -8.79 6.63
CA ARG A 32 -8.45 -9.75 7.61
C ARG A 32 -8.91 -11.18 7.30
N GLY A 33 -7.95 -12.10 7.23
CA GLY A 33 -8.18 -13.53 7.02
C GLY A 33 -7.76 -14.39 8.22
N ASN A 34 -7.64 -15.70 7.99
CA ASN A 34 -7.15 -16.65 8.99
C ASN A 34 -5.67 -16.40 9.29
N ALA A 35 -5.31 -16.45 10.58
CA ALA A 35 -3.93 -16.30 11.01
C ALA A 35 -3.15 -17.61 10.77
N GLU A 36 -2.02 -17.49 10.08
CA GLU A 36 -1.10 -18.59 9.79
C GLU A 36 0.34 -18.17 10.11
N PRO A 37 1.28 -19.12 10.27
CA PRO A 37 2.70 -18.78 10.43
C PRO A 37 3.17 -17.86 9.30
N GLN A 38 3.82 -16.74 9.63
CA GLN A 38 4.27 -15.70 8.67
C GLN A 38 3.14 -14.90 7.98
N VAL A 39 1.89 -15.13 8.36
CA VAL A 39 0.69 -14.45 7.84
C VAL A 39 -0.30 -14.19 9.00
N PRO A 40 0.09 -13.37 10.00
CA PRO A 40 -0.65 -13.23 11.25
C PRO A 40 -2.06 -12.62 11.09
N PHE A 41 -2.30 -11.91 9.98
CA PHE A 41 -3.58 -11.27 9.67
C PHE A 41 -4.24 -11.83 8.40
N GLY A 42 -3.71 -12.94 7.87
CA GLY A 42 -4.14 -13.58 6.64
C GLY A 42 -3.39 -13.11 5.40
N ASN A 43 -3.60 -13.86 4.31
CA ASN A 43 -2.90 -13.68 3.04
C ASN A 43 -3.13 -12.31 2.39
N GLY A 44 -4.33 -11.76 2.54
CA GLY A 44 -4.72 -10.47 1.98
C GLY A 44 -3.86 -9.31 2.48
N PRO A 45 -3.85 -9.03 3.80
CA PRO A 45 -2.99 -8.01 4.37
C PRO A 45 -1.51 -8.23 4.08
N ARG A 46 -1.04 -9.49 4.11
CA ARG A 46 0.36 -9.79 3.76
C ARG A 46 0.70 -9.42 2.33
N GLN A 47 -0.15 -9.79 1.37
CA GLN A 47 0.04 -9.43 -0.03
C GLN A 47 0.07 -7.90 -0.23
N ALA A 48 -0.71 -7.14 0.53
CA ALA A 48 -0.67 -5.68 0.46
C ALA A 48 0.66 -5.11 0.96
N LEU A 49 1.26 -5.71 2.01
CA LEU A 49 2.61 -5.36 2.46
C LEU A 49 3.64 -5.62 1.35
N ASP A 50 3.58 -6.79 0.71
CA ASP A 50 4.52 -7.17 -0.34
C ASP A 50 4.44 -6.20 -1.54
N VAL A 51 3.23 -5.83 -1.98
CA VAL A 51 3.01 -4.85 -3.07
C VAL A 51 3.61 -3.48 -2.74
N VAL A 52 3.37 -2.96 -1.53
CA VAL A 52 3.90 -1.65 -1.13
C VAL A 52 5.42 -1.67 -0.99
N VAL A 53 6.00 -2.77 -0.49
CA VAL A 53 7.45 -2.95 -0.43
C VAL A 53 8.06 -2.91 -1.83
N ASP A 54 7.45 -3.58 -2.80
CA ASP A 54 7.96 -3.61 -4.18
C ASP A 54 7.84 -2.26 -4.88
N ILE A 55 6.74 -1.53 -4.66
CA ILE A 55 6.59 -0.13 -5.12
C ILE A 55 7.70 0.75 -4.52
N ALA A 56 7.88 0.70 -3.20
CA ALA A 56 8.88 1.50 -2.51
C ALA A 56 10.33 1.16 -2.93
N LYS A 57 10.63 -0.11 -3.21
CA LYS A 57 11.93 -0.50 -3.82
C LYS A 57 12.11 0.13 -5.20
N GLY A 58 11.05 0.17 -6.02
CA GLY A 58 11.05 0.82 -7.32
C GLY A 58 11.44 2.29 -7.27
N TYR A 59 11.04 2.98 -6.20
CA TYR A 59 11.42 4.37 -5.91
C TYR A 59 12.79 4.54 -5.23
N GLY A 60 13.52 3.45 -4.97
CA GLY A 60 14.86 3.49 -4.39
C GLY A 60 14.91 3.60 -2.87
N PHE A 61 13.81 3.33 -2.17
CA PHE A 61 13.80 3.28 -0.70
C PHE A 61 14.48 2.01 -0.18
N LYS A 62 15.09 2.09 1.01
CA LYS A 62 15.41 0.91 1.82
C LYS A 62 14.09 0.38 2.38
N THR A 63 13.80 -0.91 2.20
CA THR A 63 12.50 -1.49 2.60
C THR A 63 12.67 -2.79 3.37
N GLY A 64 11.65 -3.14 4.14
CA GLY A 64 11.58 -4.42 4.83
C GLY A 64 10.22 -4.66 5.46
N ILE A 65 10.02 -5.88 5.93
CA ILE A 65 8.83 -6.31 6.65
C ILE A 65 9.26 -6.78 8.04
N VAL A 66 8.64 -6.21 9.07
CA VAL A 66 8.90 -6.51 10.48
C VAL A 66 7.79 -7.41 11.00
N ASN A 67 8.18 -8.56 11.56
CA ASN A 67 7.28 -9.55 12.18
C ASN A 67 6.11 -9.98 11.28
N ASP A 68 6.32 -9.96 9.95
CA ASP A 68 5.30 -10.27 8.95
C ASP A 68 4.02 -9.41 9.03
N ALA A 69 4.11 -8.25 9.70
CA ALA A 69 2.97 -7.44 10.11
C ALA A 69 3.07 -5.97 9.65
N VAL A 70 4.28 -5.44 9.53
CA VAL A 70 4.50 -4.02 9.21
C VAL A 70 5.55 -3.90 8.12
N ALA A 71 5.21 -3.22 7.02
CA ALA A 71 6.17 -2.81 6.01
C ALA A 71 6.73 -1.42 6.35
N TYR A 72 8.01 -1.20 6.05
CA TYR A 72 8.62 0.13 6.11
C TYR A 72 9.29 0.48 4.78
N ALA A 73 9.30 1.78 4.48
CA ALA A 73 10.07 2.40 3.42
C ALA A 73 10.87 3.55 4.04
N GLN A 74 12.20 3.47 3.95
CA GLN A 74 13.12 4.39 4.58
C GLN A 74 13.92 5.14 3.50
N TRP A 75 13.95 6.46 3.65
CA TRP A 75 14.80 7.36 2.88
C TRP A 75 15.80 8.03 3.82
N GLY A 76 17.09 7.98 3.47
CA GLY A 76 18.17 8.50 4.30
C GLY A 76 18.86 7.42 5.17
N GLU A 77 19.60 7.90 6.16
CA GLU A 77 20.36 7.05 7.09
C GLU A 77 19.57 6.75 8.37
N ASP A 78 20.00 5.74 9.09
CA ASP A 78 19.42 5.34 10.37
C ASP A 78 19.99 6.24 11.48
N ASP A 79 19.29 7.32 11.79
CA ASP A 79 19.64 8.25 12.87
C ASP A 79 18.47 8.49 13.84
N GLN A 80 18.76 9.13 14.97
CA GLN A 80 17.76 9.39 16.01
C GLN A 80 16.84 10.59 15.72
N HIS A 81 17.02 11.26 14.58
CA HIS A 81 16.32 12.48 14.18
C HIS A 81 15.53 12.25 12.89
N TYR A 82 14.62 11.27 12.93
CA TYR A 82 13.75 10.94 11.81
C TYR A 82 12.29 11.37 12.04
N ILE A 83 11.55 11.49 10.95
CA ILE A 83 10.09 11.65 10.97
C ILE A 83 9.47 10.32 10.53
N GLY A 84 8.63 9.75 11.38
CA GLY A 84 7.84 8.56 11.05
C GLY A 84 6.46 8.94 10.53
N VAL A 85 6.06 8.36 9.40
CA VAL A 85 4.68 8.43 8.89
C VAL A 85 4.08 7.03 8.96
N VAL A 86 3.01 6.87 9.73
CA VAL A 86 2.36 5.57 9.95
C VAL A 86 0.97 5.60 9.33
N GLY A 87 0.68 4.58 8.53
CA GLY A 87 -0.64 4.34 7.93
C GLY A 87 -0.98 2.85 8.00
N HIS A 88 -2.18 2.50 7.53
CA HIS A 88 -2.64 1.12 7.48
C HIS A 88 -3.07 0.76 6.06
N LEU A 89 -2.93 -0.52 5.71
CA LEU A 89 -3.25 -1.05 4.38
C LEU A 89 -4.41 -2.06 4.43
N ASP A 90 -4.78 -2.53 5.62
CA ASP A 90 -5.93 -3.39 5.81
C ASP A 90 -7.23 -2.61 5.63
N VAL A 91 -8.25 -3.31 5.14
CA VAL A 91 -9.57 -2.75 4.88
C VAL A 91 -10.67 -3.60 5.50
N VAL A 92 -11.82 -2.96 5.73
CA VAL A 92 -13.03 -3.65 6.15
C VAL A 92 -13.70 -4.36 4.97
N ALA A 93 -14.40 -5.46 5.25
CA ALA A 93 -15.12 -6.21 4.24
C ALA A 93 -16.21 -5.36 3.57
N ALA A 94 -16.26 -5.38 2.24
CA ALA A 94 -17.31 -4.73 1.47
C ALA A 94 -18.47 -5.70 1.21
N TYR A 95 -19.69 -5.30 1.57
CA TYR A 95 -20.91 -6.08 1.30
C TYR A 95 -21.53 -5.67 -0.03
N TRP A 96 -21.33 -6.50 -1.05
CA TRP A 96 -21.65 -6.22 -2.46
C TRP A 96 -23.09 -5.74 -2.73
N SER A 97 -24.07 -6.25 -1.99
CA SER A 97 -25.49 -5.91 -2.17
C SER A 97 -25.84 -4.42 -1.99
N ARG A 98 -24.87 -3.61 -1.52
CA ARG A 98 -25.06 -2.18 -1.22
C ARG A 98 -24.19 -1.24 -2.07
N TRP A 99 -23.44 -1.74 -3.06
CA TRP A 99 -22.55 -0.93 -3.89
C TRP A 99 -23.03 -0.88 -5.35
N ALA A 100 -23.06 0.33 -5.93
CA ALA A 100 -23.49 0.57 -7.31
C ALA A 100 -22.41 0.19 -8.35
N SER A 101 -21.15 0.18 -7.94
CA SER A 101 -20.01 -0.26 -8.75
C SER A 101 -19.27 -1.36 -8.02
N ARG A 102 -18.67 -2.28 -8.79
CA ARG A 102 -17.66 -3.22 -8.28
C ARG A 102 -16.68 -2.44 -7.41
N CYS A 103 -16.51 -2.84 -6.14
CA CYS A 103 -15.44 -2.30 -5.30
C CYS A 103 -14.16 -2.29 -6.14
N CYS A 104 -13.52 -1.13 -6.20
CA CYS A 104 -12.51 -0.74 -7.18
C CYS A 104 -11.64 -1.93 -7.64
N CYS A 105 -11.76 -2.32 -8.91
CA CYS A 105 -10.99 -3.37 -9.60
C CYS A 105 -11.28 -4.86 -9.26
N CYS A 106 -12.51 -5.19 -8.85
CA CYS A 106 -13.00 -6.57 -8.70
C CYS A 106 -13.32 -7.29 -10.04
N GLY A 107 -12.37 -7.34 -10.99
CA GLY A 107 -12.46 -8.29 -12.10
C GLY A 107 -12.10 -9.72 -11.68
N ARG A 108 -11.28 -9.85 -10.62
CA ARG A 108 -10.55 -11.09 -10.26
C ARG A 108 -10.89 -11.68 -8.89
N TRP A 109 -11.77 -11.04 -8.12
CA TRP A 109 -12.14 -11.54 -6.79
C TRP A 109 -13.39 -12.42 -6.78
N MET A 110 -14.12 -12.46 -7.91
CA MET A 110 -15.31 -13.31 -8.08
C MET A 110 -14.97 -14.77 -8.46
N ASP A 111 -13.74 -15.04 -8.89
CA ASP A 111 -13.28 -16.37 -9.33
C ASP A 111 -12.53 -17.16 -8.24
N ARG A 112 -12.59 -16.71 -6.97
CA ARG A 112 -11.99 -17.38 -5.81
C ARG A 112 -12.95 -17.51 -4.65
#